data_AF-A0AAC9TXZ6-F1
#
_entry.id   AF-A0AAC9TXZ6-F1
#
_cell.length_a   1.000
_cell.length_b   1.000
_cell.length_c   1.000
_cell.angle_alpha   90.00
_cell.angle_beta   90.00
_cell.angle_gamma   90.00
#
_symmetry.space_group_name_H-M   'P 1'
#
loop_
_entity.id
_entity.type
_entity.pdbx_description
1 polymer ?
#
loop_
_entity_poly.entity_id
_entity_poly.type
_entity_poly.pdbx_seq_one_letter_code
_entity_poly.pdbx_strand_id
1 'polypeptide(L)' 'MSSSLNQDSLGLLIKTRRKEAALTQEVVAMLCGVTKKTLIRVEKGEDVYISTLFKILDGLGIRLSVESKSDAGSSEWY' A
#
# COMPACT_ATOMS: atom_id res chain seq x y z
N MET A 1 -0.74 17.25 5.34
CA MET A 1 -0.89 16.54 4.06
C MET A 1 -2.14 15.69 4.19
N SER A 2 -3.24 16.10 3.58
CA SER A 2 -4.46 15.27 3.54
C SER A 2 -4.10 13.96 2.85
N SER A 3 -4.16 12.85 3.60
CA SER A 3 -3.85 11.51 3.09
C SER A 3 -4.90 11.10 2.07
N SER A 4 -4.68 11.46 0.81
CA SER A 4 -5.49 10.97 -0.30
C SER A 4 -5.19 9.48 -0.51
N LEU A 5 -6.22 8.66 -0.65
CA LEU A 5 -6.09 7.24 -0.96
C LEU A 5 -5.77 7.10 -2.45
N ASN A 6 -4.49 6.91 -2.80
CA ASN A 6 -4.03 6.76 -4.18
C ASN A 6 -2.83 5.80 -4.30
N GLN A 7 -2.41 5.48 -5.52
CA GLN A 7 -1.31 4.53 -5.79
C GLN A 7 0.01 5.00 -5.17
N ASP A 8 0.31 6.31 -5.21
CA ASP A 8 1.54 6.87 -4.65
C ASP A 8 1.63 6.68 -3.13
N SER A 9 0.53 6.91 -2.42
CA SER A 9 0.46 6.74 -0.95
C SER A 9 0.71 5.29 -0.53
N LEU A 10 0.16 4.33 -1.28
CA LEU A 10 0.34 2.90 -1.04
C LEU A 10 1.76 2.43 -1.43
N GLY A 11 2.28 2.93 -2.56
CA GLY A 11 3.66 2.64 -2.99
C GLY A 11 4.68 3.15 -1.98
N LEU A 12 4.46 4.34 -1.43
CA LEU A 12 5.31 4.91 -0.38
C LEU A 12 5.23 4.09 0.92
N LEU A 13 4.04 3.66 1.34
CA LEU A 13 3.86 2.80 2.52
C LEU A 13 4.68 1.50 2.39
N ILE A 14 4.57 0.82 1.25
CA ILE A 14 5.31 -0.43 0.96
C ILE A 14 6.82 -0.18 0.99
N LYS A 15 7.28 0.90 0.34
CA LYS A 15 8.70 1.27 0.31
C LYS A 15 9.27 1.56 1.69
N THR A 16 8.50 2.26 2.52
CA THR A 16 8.88 2.58 3.91
C THR A 16 8.99 1.30 4.73
N ARG A 17 7.97 0.44 4.69
CA ARG A 17 7.96 -0.82 5.44
C ARG A 17 9.12 -1.75 5.04
N ARG A 18 9.46 -1.79 3.74
CA ARG A 18 10.64 -2.53 3.26
C ARG A 18 11.94 -1.98 3.83
N LYS A 19 12.11 -0.66 3.83
CA LYS A 19 13.31 0.00 4.34
C LYS A 19 13.47 -0.19 5.85
N GLU A 20 12.38 -0.12 6.60
CA GLU A 20 12.36 -0.40 8.05
C GLU A 20 12.80 -1.84 8.35
N ALA A 21 12.45 -2.78 7.48
CA ALA A 21 12.91 -4.17 7.56
C ALA A 21 14.33 -4.39 7.01
N ALA A 22 15.01 -3.34 6.55
CA ALA A 22 16.33 -3.40 5.90
C ALA A 22 16.41 -4.40 4.72
N LEU A 23 15.29 -4.63 4.02
CA LEU A 23 15.23 -5.57 2.90
C LEU A 23 15.49 -4.88 1.56
N THR A 24 16.18 -5.59 0.66
CA THR A 24 16.31 -5.17 -0.73
C THR A 24 15.02 -5.43 -1.50
N GLN A 25 14.84 -4.73 -2.63
CA GLN A 25 13.71 -4.99 -3.51
C GLN A 25 13.72 -6.42 -4.08
N GLU A 26 14.91 -6.98 -4.31
CA GLU A 26 15.09 -8.37 -4.75
C GLU A 26 14.47 -9.35 -3.74
N VAL A 27 14.81 -9.17 -2.46
CA VAL A 27 14.37 -10.07 -1.38
C VAL A 27 12.86 -9.98 -1.18
N VAL A 28 12.29 -8.78 -1.11
CA VAL A 28 10.83 -8.62 -0.97
C VAL A 28 10.10 -9.20 -2.19
N ALA A 29 10.61 -8.98 -3.40
CA ALA A 29 9.99 -9.52 -4.60
C ALA A 29 9.93 -11.05 -4.57
N MET A 30 11.02 -11.71 -4.17
CA MET A 30 11.06 -13.17 -3.99
C MET A 30 10.09 -13.64 -2.90
N LEU A 31 10.07 -12.99 -1.73
CA LEU A 31 9.17 -13.32 -0.62
C LEU A 31 7.70 -13.22 -1.01
N CYS A 32 7.34 -12.19 -1.78
CA CYS A 32 5.96 -11.94 -2.22
C CYS A 32 5.57 -12.68 -3.51
N GLY A 33 6.48 -13.45 -4.12
CA GLY A 33 6.22 -14.16 -5.37
C GLY A 33 5.95 -13.23 -6.56
N VAL A 34 6.65 -12.09 -6.64
CA VAL A 34 6.57 -11.12 -7.74
C VAL A 34 7.95 -10.84 -8.33
N THR A 35 8.01 -10.19 -9.49
CA THR A 35 9.32 -9.77 -10.04
C THR A 35 9.83 -8.51 -9.35
N LYS A 36 11.15 -8.32 -9.31
CA LYS A 36 11.77 -7.07 -8.83
C LYS A 36 11.23 -5.83 -9.56
N LYS A 37 11.03 -5.93 -10.88
CA LYS A 37 10.44 -4.87 -11.71
C LYS A 37 9.03 -4.52 -11.22
N THR A 38 8.22 -5.53 -10.90
CA THR A 38 6.88 -5.34 -10.36
C THR A 38 6.92 -4.58 -9.03
N LEU A 39 7.81 -4.96 -8.10
CA LEU A 39 7.96 -4.24 -6.83
C LEU A 39 8.41 -2.78 -7.03
N ILE A 40 9.35 -2.52 -7.95
CA ILE A 40 9.78 -1.15 -8.28
C ILE A 40 8.61 -0.30 -8.77
N ARG A 41 7.75 -0.85 -9.64
CA ARG A 41 6.55 -0.15 -10.15
C ARG A 41 5.58 0.18 -9.02
N VAL A 42 5.33 -0.77 -8.13
CA VAL A 42 4.48 -0.59 -6.95
C VAL A 42 5.02 0.54 -6.06
N GLU A 43 6.32 0.51 -5.73
CA GLU A 43 6.95 1.56 -4.90
C GLU A 43 7.00 2.95 -5.54
N LYS A 44 6.78 3.03 -6.86
CA LYS A 44 6.68 4.28 -7.62
C LYS A 44 5.24 4.78 -7.80
N GLY A 45 4.24 4.04 -7.32
CA GLY A 45 2.83 4.38 -7.52
C GLY A 45 2.34 4.16 -8.96
N GLU A 46 3.04 3.34 -9.76
CA GLU A 46 2.57 3.01 -11.11
C GLU A 46 1.32 2.12 -11.05
N ASP A 47 0.54 2.15 -12.13
CA ASP A 47 -0.64 1.30 -12.24
C ASP A 47 -0.25 -0.19 -12.31
N VAL A 48 -0.84 -0.97 -11.41
CA VAL A 48 -0.58 -2.38 -11.18
C VAL A 48 -1.87 -3.06 -10.75
N TYR A 49 -1.99 -4.35 -11.04
CA TYR A 49 -3.15 -5.11 -10.59
C TYR A 49 -3.28 -5.08 -9.07
N ILE A 50 -4.49 -4.88 -8.58
CA ILE A 50 -4.81 -4.91 -7.14
C ILE A 50 -4.38 -6.25 -6.47
N SER A 51 -4.44 -7.35 -7.21
CA SER A 51 -3.96 -8.66 -6.75
C SER A 51 -2.45 -8.67 -6.48
N THR A 52 -1.67 -7.93 -7.27
CA THR A 52 -0.22 -7.76 -7.05
C THR A 52 0.04 -6.95 -5.79
N LEU A 53 -0.73 -5.87 -5.61
CA LEU A 53 -0.65 -5.05 -4.41
C LEU A 53 -0.93 -5.88 -3.14
N PHE A 54 -2.04 -6.64 -3.12
CA PHE A 54 -2.38 -7.48 -1.96
C PHE A 54 -1.34 -8.56 -1.66
N LYS A 55 -0.75 -9.21 -2.66
CA LYS A 55 0.36 -10.15 -2.46
C LYS A 55 1.55 -9.52 -1.75
N ILE A 56 1.91 -8.29 -2.14
CA ILE A 56 3.05 -7.57 -1.55
C ILE A 56 2.73 -7.12 -0.13
N LEU A 57 1.52 -6.61 0.11
CA LEU A 57 1.08 -6.19 1.44
C LEU A 57 1.09 -7.38 2.42
N ASP A 58 0.51 -8.50 2.01
CA ASP A 58 0.47 -9.73 2.82
C ASP A 58 1.88 -10.26 3.10
N GLY A 59 2.74 -10.35 2.07
CA GLY A 59 4.12 -10.82 2.22
C GLY A 59 5.01 -9.91 3.08
N LEU A 60 4.66 -8.63 3.23
CA LEU A 60 5.33 -7.69 4.16
C LEU A 60 4.66 -7.61 5.54
N GLY A 61 3.60 -8.38 5.78
CA GLY A 61 2.84 -8.35 7.03
C GLY A 61 2.10 -7.04 7.25
N ILE A 62 1.69 -6.35 6.18
CA ILE A 62 0.91 -5.12 6.22
C ILE A 62 -0.58 -5.48 6.22
N ARG A 63 -1.30 -5.07 7.27
CA ARG A 63 -2.76 -5.18 7.34
C ARG A 63 -3.41 -3.90 6.83
N LEU A 64 -4.40 -4.04 5.95
CA LEU A 64 -5.27 -2.94 5.53
C LEU A 64 -6.59 -2.97 6.33
N SER A 65 -7.02 -1.82 6.81
CA SER A 65 -8.37 -1.57 7.31
C SER A 65 -9.04 -0.51 6.45
N VAL A 66 -10.35 -0.66 6.23
CA VAL A 66 -11.16 0.30 5.48
C VAL A 66 -12.20 0.86 6.42
N GLU A 67 -12.26 2.18 6.50
CA GLU A 67 -13.23 2.92 7.30
C GLU A 67 -14.00 3.87 6.37
N SER A 68 -15.31 3.95 6.55
CA SER A 68 -16.12 4.94 5.86
C SER A 68 -15.73 6.33 6.33
N LYS A 69 -15.59 7.29 5.42
CA LYS A 69 -15.58 8.71 5.80
C LYS A 69 -16.96 8.99 6.40
N SER A 70 -17.05 9.01 7.72
CA SER A 70 -18.26 9.46 8.39
C SER A 70 -18.41 10.95 8.11
N ASP A 71 -19.38 11.32 7.27
CA ASP A 71 -19.88 12.69 7.22
C ASP A 71 -20.64 12.94 8.52
N ALA A 72 -19.90 13.18 9.60
CA ALA A 72 -20.47 13.61 10.87
C ALA A 72 -20.98 15.04 10.69
N GLY A 73 -22.23 15.18 10.23
CA GLY A 73 -22.86 16.46 10.00
C GLY A 73 -24.21 16.40 9.30
N SER A 74 -25.05 15.39 9.57
CA SER A 74 -26.47 15.49 9.23
C SER A 74 -27.35 15.32 10.46
N SER A 75 -28.02 16.43 10.78
CA SER A 75 -29.30 16.54 11.48
C SER A 75 -29.26 16.61 13.02
N GLU A 76 -29.07 17.82 13.54
CA GLU A 76 -29.81 18.28 14.72
C GLU A 76 -30.60 19.54 14.37
N TRP A 77 -31.80 19.34 13.85
CA TRP A 77 -32.89 20.33 13.91
C TRP A 77 -34.06 19.64 14.62
N TYR A 78 -34.25 19.98 15.89
CA TYR A 78 -35.50 19.81 16.62
C TYR A 78 -35.81 21.13 17.32
#